data_AF-A0A4U6UZR8-F1
#
_entry.id   AF-A0A4U6UZR8-F1
#
_cell.length_a   1.000
_cell.length_b   1.000
_cell.length_c   1.000
_cell.angle_alpha   90.00
_cell.angle_beta   90.00
_cell.angle_gamma   90.00
#
_symmetry.space_group_name_H-M   'P 1'
#
loop_
_entity.id
_entity.type
_entity.pdbx_description
1 polymer ?
#
loop_
_entity_poly.entity_id
_entity_poly.type
_entity_poly.pdbx_seq_one_letter_code
_entity_poly.pdbx_strand_id
1 'polypeptide(L)'
;MPLKATGGGAYKFADDFREKLGVCLDKLDEMDSVVSGANFLLQNIPGAAFTHMNGQRNPVDVSPNNLFPYLLVNIGSGVSILKVTGNRKFERVTGTHIGGGTMFGLAKLLTGCKSYDEFLQLSQKGDNFVLDLIVKDICGELVCQKQGLSMSTLASSFGKVITSKKKLTDYKPEDLASTLLSAFTYNIAQIAFLVASLLGLRRVFFGGSYIRGHKSTMENISFAIDFWSQSQMQAVFLRHEGYLGALGALMSYGDLSGENLTLEESKEKEPHHEATAPVDGISADEENDSNIFPYLLVNIGSGVSMIEVIGKGKFERIIGSHLGGGTILGLARLLTGCSSYEEFLELSQRGNNLSVDLTVGDIYGEEGYPKIGLPASTTAASFGKVNSNKLSDYKMEDLAAALLNSFTYNIGQIAYFVANLSGLKRIFFRGAYVCGHEKTMDKISRSLKYWSKGEVETTFLCHEGFLGTLGAFWSYENMGIDSLAAHEVIREVLLGAPYTGQFPSLPVTEQQENGENNTLEGEVESLRHENAALKAEVERLQRENVELRAKLGAATL
;
A
#
# COMPACT_ATOMS: atom_id res chain seq x y z
N MET A 1 32.16 -20.10 -18.65
CA MET A 1 30.76 -19.75 -18.96
C MET A 1 30.30 -18.79 -17.87
N PRO A 2 29.67 -17.65 -18.20
CA PRO A 2 29.18 -16.74 -17.17
C PRO A 2 28.09 -17.43 -16.32
N LEU A 3 28.03 -17.09 -15.04
CA LEU A 3 27.04 -17.63 -14.11
C LEU A 3 25.76 -16.81 -14.25
N LYS A 4 24.66 -17.45 -14.66
CA LYS A 4 23.36 -16.78 -14.73
C LYS A 4 22.83 -16.51 -13.33
N ALA A 5 22.59 -15.24 -13.03
CA ALA A 5 22.15 -14.77 -11.73
C ALA A 5 21.01 -13.77 -11.90
N THR A 6 20.07 -13.79 -10.95
CA THR A 6 18.87 -12.93 -10.99
C THR A 6 18.65 -12.26 -9.63
N GLY A 7 17.69 -11.35 -9.57
CA GLY A 7 17.36 -10.56 -8.39
C GLY A 7 18.38 -9.47 -8.10
N GLY A 8 18.03 -8.59 -7.16
CA GLY A 8 18.87 -7.45 -6.79
C GLY A 8 20.31 -7.79 -6.38
N GLY A 9 20.53 -8.97 -5.78
CA GLY A 9 21.87 -9.45 -5.41
C GLY A 9 22.80 -9.66 -6.61
N ALA A 10 22.27 -9.98 -7.79
CA ALA A 10 23.06 -10.14 -9.01
C ALA A 10 23.67 -8.80 -9.48
N TYR A 11 23.05 -7.67 -9.12
CA TYR A 11 23.59 -6.34 -9.38
C TYR A 11 24.54 -5.92 -8.27
N LYS A 12 24.07 -5.98 -7.02
CA LYS A 12 24.81 -5.53 -5.84
C LYS A 12 26.16 -6.23 -5.63
N PHE A 13 26.24 -7.53 -5.91
CA PHE A 13 27.43 -8.34 -5.66
C PHE A 13 28.20 -8.70 -6.94
N ALA A 14 27.87 -8.08 -8.09
CA ALA A 14 28.51 -8.41 -9.36
C ALA A 14 30.04 -8.23 -9.32
N ASP A 15 30.50 -7.12 -8.74
CA ASP A 15 31.92 -6.82 -8.63
C ASP A 15 32.60 -7.76 -7.62
N ASP A 16 31.95 -8.07 -6.49
CA ASP A 16 32.43 -9.07 -5.53
C ASP A 16 32.66 -10.45 -6.18
N PHE A 17 31.72 -10.92 -7.01
CA PHE A 17 31.87 -12.19 -7.74
C PHE A 17 33.03 -12.14 -8.74
N ARG A 18 33.20 -11.02 -9.45
CA ARG A 18 34.29 -10.84 -10.40
C ARG A 18 35.66 -10.79 -9.70
N GLU A 19 35.78 -10.00 -8.64
CA GLU A 19 37.04 -9.75 -7.94
C GLU A 19 37.48 -10.91 -7.06
N LYS A 20 36.56 -11.52 -6.31
CA LYS A 20 36.89 -12.57 -5.34
C LYS A 20 36.87 -13.97 -5.94
N LEU A 21 36.04 -14.22 -6.95
CA LEU A 21 35.84 -15.55 -7.52
C LEU A 21 36.26 -15.65 -9.00
N GLY A 22 36.57 -14.54 -9.67
CA GLY A 22 36.88 -14.54 -11.11
C GLY A 22 35.67 -14.88 -11.99
N VAL A 23 34.44 -14.76 -11.46
CA VAL A 23 33.21 -15.16 -12.16
C VAL A 23 32.42 -13.91 -12.57
N CYS A 24 32.14 -13.77 -13.87
CA CYS A 24 31.20 -12.77 -14.36
C CYS A 24 29.76 -13.28 -14.24
N LEU A 25 28.88 -12.46 -13.67
CA LEU A 25 27.45 -12.73 -13.61
C LEU A 25 26.75 -12.29 -14.90
N ASP A 26 26.03 -13.22 -15.52
CA ASP A 26 25.03 -12.93 -16.55
C ASP A 26 23.72 -12.57 -15.84
N LYS A 27 23.43 -11.27 -15.79
CA LYS A 27 22.34 -10.69 -14.99
C LYS A 27 21.01 -10.84 -15.71
N LEU A 28 20.11 -11.62 -15.12
CA LEU A 28 18.75 -11.83 -15.60
C LEU A 28 17.77 -10.94 -14.84
N ASP A 29 16.63 -10.67 -15.48
CA ASP A 29 15.53 -9.94 -14.85
C ASP A 29 14.88 -10.75 -13.73
N GLU A 30 14.68 -10.11 -12.57
CA GLU A 30 14.11 -10.75 -11.38
C GLU A 30 12.71 -11.33 -11.64
N MET A 31 11.82 -10.55 -12.26
CA MET A 31 10.42 -10.92 -12.40
C MET A 31 10.23 -11.95 -13.50
N ASP A 32 10.94 -11.82 -14.63
CA ASP A 32 10.97 -12.82 -15.70
C ASP A 32 11.50 -14.16 -15.18
N SER A 33 12.55 -14.13 -14.36
CA SER A 33 13.09 -15.35 -13.74
C SER A 33 12.09 -15.97 -12.77
N VAL A 34 11.45 -15.17 -11.90
CA VAL A 34 10.44 -15.66 -10.96
C VAL A 34 9.22 -16.26 -11.68
N VAL A 35 8.70 -15.60 -12.71
CA VAL A 35 7.54 -16.09 -13.48
C VAL A 35 7.91 -17.34 -14.28
N SER A 36 9.10 -17.38 -14.89
CA SER A 36 9.58 -18.56 -15.61
C SER A 36 9.72 -19.77 -14.68
N GLY A 37 10.32 -19.59 -13.50
CA GLY A 37 10.43 -20.65 -12.50
C GLY A 37 9.07 -21.08 -11.94
N ALA A 38 8.15 -20.15 -11.72
CA ALA A 38 6.79 -20.47 -11.28
C ALA A 38 6.05 -21.32 -12.32
N ASN A 39 6.07 -20.92 -13.59
CA ASN A 39 5.39 -21.64 -14.66
C ASN A 39 5.98 -23.04 -14.85
N PHE A 40 7.31 -23.18 -14.81
CA PHE A 40 7.94 -24.50 -14.88
C PHE A 40 7.50 -25.40 -13.74
N LEU A 41 7.56 -24.89 -12.51
CA LEU A 41 7.17 -25.63 -11.33
C LEU A 41 5.71 -26.11 -11.44
N LEU A 42 4.81 -25.23 -11.86
CA LEU A 42 3.38 -25.52 -11.98
C LEU A 42 3.06 -26.50 -13.12
N GLN A 43 3.77 -26.42 -14.25
CA GLN A 43 3.50 -27.25 -15.42
C GLN A 43 4.18 -28.62 -15.38
N ASN A 44 5.34 -28.73 -14.72
CA ASN A 44 6.20 -29.91 -14.84
C ASN A 44 6.33 -30.73 -13.54
N ILE A 45 5.97 -30.16 -12.38
CA ILE A 45 6.15 -30.84 -11.09
C ILE A 45 4.77 -31.15 -10.47
N PRO A 46 4.34 -32.43 -10.50
CA PRO A 46 3.08 -32.85 -9.89
C PRO A 46 2.99 -32.49 -8.41
N GLY A 47 1.85 -31.94 -7.99
CA GLY A 47 1.59 -31.55 -6.61
C GLY A 47 2.47 -30.39 -6.10
N ALA A 48 3.03 -29.58 -7.01
CA ALA A 48 3.79 -28.40 -6.63
C ALA A 48 2.93 -27.28 -6.02
N ALA A 49 1.66 -27.19 -6.41
CA ALA A 49 0.68 -26.25 -5.90
C ALA A 49 -0.27 -26.93 -4.90
N PHE A 50 -0.61 -26.25 -3.81
CA PHE A 50 -1.54 -26.73 -2.80
C PHE A 50 -2.23 -25.59 -2.04
N THR A 51 -3.42 -25.83 -1.51
CA THR A 51 -4.05 -24.96 -0.51
C THR A 51 -3.71 -25.43 0.90
N HIS A 52 -3.77 -24.51 1.87
CA HIS A 52 -3.59 -24.83 3.29
C HIS A 52 -4.63 -24.10 4.14
N MET A 53 -5.55 -24.82 4.78
CA MET A 53 -6.59 -24.23 5.61
C MET A 53 -7.06 -25.22 6.66
N ASN A 54 -7.37 -24.75 7.87
CA ASN A 54 -7.72 -25.55 9.04
C ASN A 54 -6.71 -26.68 9.30
N GLY A 55 -5.41 -26.40 9.09
CA GLY A 55 -4.33 -27.37 9.21
C GLY A 55 -4.30 -28.47 8.13
N GLN A 56 -5.26 -28.48 7.19
CA GLN A 56 -5.30 -29.42 6.08
C GLN A 56 -4.54 -28.88 4.87
N ARG A 57 -3.90 -29.77 4.13
CA ARG A 57 -3.18 -29.44 2.89
C ARG A 57 -3.82 -30.21 1.74
N ASN A 58 -4.34 -29.51 0.75
CA ASN A 58 -4.99 -30.12 -0.41
C ASN A 58 -4.24 -29.75 -1.70
N PRO A 59 -3.88 -30.72 -2.55
CA PRO A 59 -3.25 -30.43 -3.84
C PRO A 59 -4.21 -29.64 -4.73
N VAL A 60 -3.67 -28.70 -5.51
CA VAL A 60 -4.43 -27.95 -6.52
C VAL A 60 -4.07 -28.51 -7.88
N ASP A 61 -5.09 -28.85 -8.68
CA ASP A 61 -4.87 -29.20 -10.07
C ASP A 61 -4.59 -27.94 -10.90
N VAL A 62 -3.36 -27.87 -11.40
CA VAL A 62 -2.84 -26.81 -12.28
C VAL A 62 -2.41 -27.41 -13.61
N SER A 63 -3.29 -28.20 -14.24
CA SER A 63 -3.07 -28.68 -15.60
C SER A 63 -2.70 -27.52 -16.54
N PRO A 64 -1.84 -27.74 -17.55
CA PRO A 64 -1.35 -26.67 -18.43
C PRO A 64 -2.45 -25.83 -19.10
N ASN A 65 -3.59 -26.46 -19.40
CA ASN A 65 -4.75 -25.81 -20.03
C ASN A 65 -5.60 -24.98 -19.05
N ASN A 66 -5.36 -25.10 -17.75
CA ASN A 66 -6.08 -24.42 -16.69
C ASN A 66 -5.16 -23.55 -15.82
N LEU A 67 -3.93 -23.23 -16.23
CA LEU A 67 -3.02 -22.47 -15.37
C LEU A 67 -3.29 -20.95 -15.40
N PHE A 68 -3.47 -20.39 -16.59
CA PHE A 68 -3.57 -18.94 -16.78
C PHE A 68 -5.03 -18.44 -16.86
N PRO A 69 -5.30 -17.17 -16.51
CA PRO A 69 -4.42 -16.25 -15.79
C PRO A 69 -4.36 -16.56 -14.28
N TYR A 70 -3.30 -16.10 -13.61
CA TYR A 70 -3.21 -16.15 -12.15
C TYR A 70 -2.46 -14.93 -11.59
N LEU A 71 -2.71 -14.63 -10.31
CA LEU A 71 -1.96 -13.61 -9.58
C LEU A 71 -0.80 -14.27 -8.85
N LEU A 72 0.43 -13.81 -9.06
CA LEU A 72 1.61 -14.22 -8.30
C LEU A 72 2.00 -13.12 -7.32
N VAL A 73 1.88 -13.41 -6.04
CA VAL A 73 2.29 -12.56 -4.93
C VAL A 73 3.65 -13.06 -4.45
N ASN A 74 4.73 -12.45 -4.96
CA ASN A 74 6.09 -12.83 -4.61
C ASN A 74 6.57 -12.03 -3.39
N ILE A 75 6.66 -12.68 -2.23
CA ILE A 75 6.98 -12.05 -0.94
C ILE A 75 8.46 -12.26 -0.60
N GLY A 76 9.26 -11.21 -0.80
CA GLY A 76 10.67 -11.12 -0.43
C GLY A 76 10.89 -10.08 0.66
N SER A 77 11.91 -9.22 0.50
CA SER A 77 12.10 -8.06 1.39
C SER A 77 10.90 -7.11 1.32
N GLY A 78 10.47 -6.76 0.12
CA GLY A 78 9.15 -6.19 -0.16
C GLY A 78 8.22 -7.25 -0.78
N VAL A 79 7.18 -6.81 -1.48
CA VAL A 79 6.24 -7.69 -2.20
C VAL A 79 6.05 -7.19 -3.61
N SER A 80 6.19 -8.07 -4.59
CA SER A 80 5.81 -7.82 -5.99
C SER A 80 4.57 -8.63 -6.34
N ILE A 81 3.58 -7.97 -6.94
CA ILE A 81 2.31 -8.58 -7.34
C ILE A 81 2.23 -8.56 -8.86
N LEU A 82 2.28 -9.76 -9.45
CA LEU A 82 2.37 -9.97 -10.89
C LEU A 82 1.11 -10.66 -11.39
N LYS A 83 0.50 -10.15 -12.46
CA LYS A 83 -0.54 -10.88 -13.19
C LYS A 83 0.14 -11.67 -14.29
N VAL A 84 0.01 -12.99 -14.25
CA VAL A 84 0.62 -13.88 -15.23
C VAL A 84 -0.46 -14.40 -16.16
N THR A 85 -0.31 -14.17 -17.47
CA THR A 85 -1.28 -14.53 -18.51
C THR A 85 -0.76 -15.60 -19.47
N GLY A 86 0.52 -15.96 -19.36
CA GLY A 86 1.12 -17.04 -20.13
C GLY A 86 2.58 -17.28 -19.77
N ASN A 87 3.24 -18.15 -20.53
CA ASN A 87 4.68 -18.36 -20.41
C ASN A 87 5.43 -17.07 -20.76
N ARG A 88 6.18 -16.52 -19.79
CA ARG A 88 6.91 -15.24 -19.90
C ARG A 88 6.02 -14.04 -20.30
N LYS A 89 4.69 -14.18 -20.17
CA LYS A 89 3.71 -13.10 -20.38
C LYS A 89 3.14 -12.71 -19.03
N PHE A 90 3.59 -11.58 -18.53
CA PHE A 90 3.17 -11.06 -17.24
C PHE A 90 3.29 -9.54 -17.19
N GLU A 91 2.54 -8.93 -16.29
CA GLU A 91 2.67 -7.53 -15.92
C GLU A 91 2.86 -7.40 -14.40
N ARG A 92 3.71 -6.46 -13.97
CA ARG A 92 3.76 -6.07 -12.57
C ARG A 92 2.63 -5.09 -12.30
N VAL A 93 1.56 -5.59 -11.70
CA VAL A 93 0.37 -4.80 -11.39
C VAL A 93 0.70 -3.77 -10.32
N THR A 94 1.39 -4.19 -9.26
CA THR A 94 1.77 -3.33 -8.14
C THR A 94 2.77 -4.03 -7.22
N GLY A 95 3.08 -3.41 -6.08
CA GLY A 95 3.78 -4.03 -4.97
C GLY A 95 3.57 -3.27 -3.67
N THR A 96 4.08 -3.82 -2.57
CA THR A 96 4.12 -3.12 -1.27
C THR A 96 5.50 -3.26 -0.65
N HIS A 97 5.97 -2.20 0.00
CA HIS A 97 7.22 -2.25 0.75
C HIS A 97 7.06 -2.96 2.10
N ILE A 98 5.84 -3.28 2.52
CA ILE A 98 5.56 -4.07 3.72
C ILE A 98 5.65 -5.56 3.38
N GLY A 99 6.88 -6.06 3.34
CA GLY A 99 7.19 -7.47 3.09
C GLY A 99 7.93 -8.14 4.26
N GLY A 100 8.67 -9.20 3.95
CA GLY A 100 9.48 -9.92 4.94
C GLY A 100 10.61 -9.09 5.53
N GLY A 101 11.14 -8.12 4.77
CA GLY A 101 12.19 -7.21 5.24
C GLY A 101 11.69 -6.28 6.34
N THR A 102 10.45 -5.78 6.21
CA THR A 102 9.79 -4.93 7.22
C THR A 102 9.46 -5.71 8.46
N MET A 103 8.81 -6.86 8.29
CA MET A 103 8.44 -7.71 9.40
C MET A 103 9.68 -8.14 10.19
N PHE A 104 10.73 -8.61 9.51
CA PHE A 104 11.94 -9.06 10.20
C PHE A 104 12.74 -7.89 10.82
N GLY A 105 12.79 -6.73 10.15
CA GLY A 105 13.42 -5.53 10.70
C GLY A 105 12.77 -5.10 12.03
N LEU A 106 11.44 -5.04 12.05
CA LEU A 106 10.68 -4.78 13.29
C LEU A 106 10.86 -5.89 14.33
N ALA A 107 10.88 -7.17 13.91
CA ALA A 107 11.12 -8.28 14.82
C ALA A 107 12.48 -8.19 15.52
N LYS A 108 13.56 -7.86 14.79
CA LYS A 108 14.88 -7.66 15.38
C LYS A 108 14.86 -6.53 16.42
N LEU A 109 14.22 -5.41 16.12
CA LEU A 109 14.12 -4.26 17.03
C LEU A 109 13.32 -4.59 18.30
N LEU A 110 12.22 -5.33 18.16
CA LEU A 110 11.29 -5.58 19.26
C LEU A 110 11.64 -6.81 20.10
N THR A 111 12.27 -7.82 19.51
CA THR A 111 12.51 -9.12 20.17
C THR A 111 14.00 -9.42 20.38
N GLY A 112 14.89 -8.76 19.64
CA GLY A 112 16.31 -9.09 19.64
C GLY A 112 16.67 -10.37 18.88
N CYS A 113 15.72 -11.00 18.16
CA CYS A 113 15.99 -12.20 17.37
C CYS A 113 17.09 -11.94 16.33
N LYS A 114 17.94 -12.93 16.08
CA LYS A 114 19.12 -12.80 15.21
C LYS A 114 18.89 -13.36 13.81
N SER A 115 17.91 -14.25 13.65
CA SER A 115 17.59 -14.88 12.38
C SER A 115 16.08 -14.93 12.15
N TYR A 116 15.70 -15.02 10.88
CA TYR A 116 14.29 -15.19 10.50
C TYR A 116 13.70 -16.48 11.07
N ASP A 117 14.50 -17.55 11.14
CA ASP A 117 14.06 -18.84 11.69
C ASP A 117 13.80 -18.77 13.20
N GLU A 118 14.64 -18.03 13.94
CA GLU A 118 14.39 -17.75 15.35
C GLU A 118 13.11 -16.92 15.54
N PHE A 119 12.89 -15.90 14.71
CA PHE A 119 11.64 -15.14 14.71
C PHE A 119 10.41 -16.04 14.50
N LEU A 120 10.46 -16.94 13.50
CA LEU A 120 9.35 -17.86 13.24
C LEU A 120 9.11 -18.79 14.44
N GLN A 121 10.17 -19.31 15.07
CA GLN A 121 10.05 -20.14 16.27
C GLN A 121 9.44 -19.38 17.47
N LEU A 122 9.77 -18.09 17.64
CA LEU A 122 9.14 -17.24 18.66
C LEU A 122 7.65 -17.06 18.37
N SER A 123 7.31 -16.75 17.11
CA SER A 123 5.92 -16.49 16.70
C SER A 123 4.97 -17.66 16.96
N GLN A 124 5.45 -18.90 16.84
CA GLN A 124 4.67 -20.12 17.10
C GLN A 124 4.27 -20.32 18.57
N LYS A 125 4.98 -19.65 19.50
CA LYS A 125 4.79 -19.79 20.95
C LYS A 125 4.08 -18.61 21.58
N GLY A 126 3.79 -17.58 20.80
CA GLY A 126 3.23 -16.32 21.28
C GLY A 126 1.72 -16.23 21.11
N ASP A 127 1.12 -15.37 21.93
CA ASP A 127 -0.28 -15.02 21.87
C ASP A 127 -0.44 -13.56 21.42
N ASN A 128 -0.95 -13.36 20.20
CA ASN A 128 -1.15 -12.03 19.65
C ASN A 128 -2.30 -11.27 20.36
N PHE A 129 -3.26 -11.94 21.01
CA PHE A 129 -4.35 -11.28 21.74
C PHE A 129 -3.86 -10.47 22.95
N VAL A 130 -2.61 -10.65 23.38
CA VAL A 130 -1.95 -9.84 24.42
C VAL A 130 -1.74 -8.40 23.96
N LEU A 131 -1.45 -8.18 22.67
CA LEU A 131 -1.13 -6.86 22.10
C LEU A 131 -2.22 -6.35 21.15
N ASP A 132 -2.92 -7.26 20.48
CA ASP A 132 -3.97 -6.93 19.52
C ASP A 132 -5.27 -6.48 20.21
N LEU A 133 -5.82 -5.38 19.72
CA LEU A 133 -7.14 -4.89 20.10
C LEU A 133 -8.19 -5.55 19.19
N ILE A 134 -9.17 -6.25 19.78
CA ILE A 134 -10.26 -6.91 19.04
C ILE A 134 -11.58 -6.15 19.20
N VAL A 135 -12.56 -6.45 18.36
CA VAL A 135 -13.88 -5.79 18.37
C VAL A 135 -14.56 -5.90 19.74
N LYS A 136 -14.42 -7.03 20.43
CA LYS A 136 -14.91 -7.21 21.82
C LYS A 136 -14.39 -6.14 22.77
N ASP A 137 -13.13 -5.73 22.63
CA ASP A 137 -12.48 -4.78 23.51
C ASP A 137 -13.01 -3.34 23.32
N ILE A 138 -13.63 -3.06 22.16
CA ILE A 138 -14.15 -1.73 21.81
C ILE A 138 -15.64 -1.61 22.13
N CYS A 139 -16.43 -2.57 21.67
CA CYS A 139 -17.89 -2.44 21.62
C CYS A 139 -18.63 -3.20 22.75
N GLY A 140 -17.93 -4.04 23.53
CA GLY A 140 -18.55 -4.96 24.47
C GLY A 140 -19.40 -6.06 23.78
N GLU A 141 -19.95 -7.00 24.55
CA GLU A 141 -20.61 -8.21 24.01
C GLU A 141 -21.93 -7.96 23.25
N LEU A 142 -22.63 -6.84 23.52
CA LEU A 142 -24.00 -6.61 23.05
C LEU A 142 -24.14 -5.86 21.71
N VAL A 143 -23.08 -5.21 21.20
CA VAL A 143 -23.18 -4.29 20.03
C VAL A 143 -22.80 -4.95 18.70
N CYS A 144 -22.08 -6.06 18.72
CA CYS A 144 -21.43 -6.62 17.53
C CYS A 144 -22.39 -7.28 16.52
N GLN A 145 -23.58 -7.71 16.96
CA GLN A 145 -24.55 -8.39 16.08
C GLN A 145 -25.14 -7.49 14.98
N LYS A 146 -25.23 -6.17 15.19
CA LYS A 146 -25.81 -5.24 14.19
C LYS A 146 -24.87 -4.92 13.03
N GLN A 147 -23.56 -5.18 13.16
CA GLN A 147 -22.55 -4.81 12.14
C GLN A 147 -21.94 -6.02 11.42
N GLY A 148 -22.39 -7.25 11.72
CA GLY A 148 -21.89 -8.47 11.07
C GLY A 148 -20.42 -8.82 11.37
N LEU A 149 -19.81 -8.19 12.38
CA LEU A 149 -18.43 -8.45 12.79
C LEU A 149 -18.37 -9.42 13.97
N SER A 150 -17.45 -10.39 13.91
CA SER A 150 -17.21 -11.31 15.03
C SER A 150 -16.61 -10.56 16.22
N MET A 151 -16.96 -10.98 17.44
CA MET A 151 -16.36 -10.50 18.68
C MET A 151 -14.82 -10.65 18.68
N SER A 152 -14.32 -11.69 18.04
CA SER A 152 -12.88 -11.99 17.93
C SER A 152 -12.20 -11.31 16.75
N THR A 153 -12.93 -10.55 15.92
CA THR A 153 -12.34 -9.84 14.79
C THR A 153 -11.29 -8.85 15.28
N LEU A 154 -10.12 -8.89 14.65
CA LEU A 154 -9.03 -7.96 14.89
C LEU A 154 -9.44 -6.54 14.49
N ALA A 155 -9.39 -5.60 15.43
CA ALA A 155 -9.72 -4.20 15.19
C ALA A 155 -8.47 -3.34 14.97
N SER A 156 -7.42 -3.55 15.77
CA SER A 156 -6.13 -2.88 15.60
C SER A 156 -4.99 -3.74 16.12
N SER A 157 -4.00 -4.01 15.28
CA SER A 157 -2.80 -4.70 15.74
C SER A 157 -1.98 -3.83 16.67
N PHE A 158 -1.41 -4.38 17.73
CA PHE A 158 -0.71 -3.61 18.78
C PHE A 158 -1.59 -2.55 19.49
N GLY A 159 -2.89 -2.50 19.25
CA GLY A 159 -3.77 -1.45 19.81
C GLY A 159 -3.86 -1.45 21.33
N LYS A 160 -3.67 -2.60 22.00
CA LYS A 160 -3.66 -2.68 23.48
C LYS A 160 -2.43 -2.04 24.11
N VAL A 161 -1.36 -1.85 23.34
CA VAL A 161 -0.13 -1.22 23.84
C VAL A 161 -0.38 0.23 24.24
N ILE A 162 -1.31 0.92 23.58
CA ILE A 162 -1.59 2.35 23.78
C ILE A 162 -2.16 2.61 25.18
N THR A 163 -3.08 1.76 25.63
CA THR A 163 -3.74 1.88 26.95
C THR A 163 -2.93 1.19 28.05
N SER A 164 -1.94 0.38 27.67
CA SER A 164 -1.05 -0.31 28.59
C SER A 164 -0.01 0.65 29.19
N LYS A 165 0.34 0.44 30.47
CA LYS A 165 1.49 1.12 31.11
C LYS A 165 2.81 0.35 30.92
N LYS A 166 2.77 -0.78 30.23
CA LYS A 166 3.94 -1.64 29.97
C LYS A 166 4.94 -0.97 29.03
N LYS A 167 6.22 -1.29 29.24
CA LYS A 167 7.34 -1.02 28.34
C LYS A 167 7.63 -2.26 27.50
N LEU A 168 8.49 -2.12 26.48
CA LEU A 168 8.91 -3.23 25.62
C LEU A 168 9.39 -4.46 26.43
N THR A 169 10.18 -4.23 27.48
CA THR A 169 10.75 -5.27 28.36
C THR A 169 9.71 -6.07 29.15
N ASP A 170 8.47 -5.58 29.26
CA ASP A 170 7.40 -6.25 30.00
C ASP A 170 6.60 -7.22 29.12
N TYR A 171 6.86 -7.22 27.81
CA TYR A 171 6.23 -8.12 26.85
C TYR A 171 7.16 -9.30 26.54
N LYS A 172 6.56 -10.47 26.34
CA LYS A 172 7.30 -11.65 25.89
C LYS A 172 7.72 -11.46 24.42
N PRO A 173 8.96 -11.79 24.05
CA PRO A 173 9.39 -11.81 22.65
C PRO A 173 8.48 -12.64 21.75
N GLU A 174 7.92 -13.74 22.27
CA GLU A 174 6.99 -14.62 21.57
C GLU A 174 5.69 -13.89 21.18
N ASP A 175 5.06 -13.18 22.13
CA ASP A 175 3.81 -12.44 21.89
C ASP A 175 4.03 -11.32 20.85
N LEU A 176 5.16 -10.61 20.95
CA LEU A 176 5.59 -9.61 19.98
C LEU A 176 5.76 -10.23 18.59
N ALA A 177 6.45 -11.37 18.50
CA ALA A 177 6.70 -12.06 17.23
C ALA A 177 5.40 -12.58 16.59
N SER A 178 4.51 -13.17 17.39
CA SER A 178 3.19 -13.66 16.94
C SER A 178 2.33 -12.50 16.41
N THR A 179 2.31 -11.37 17.12
CA THR A 179 1.59 -10.16 16.72
C THR A 179 2.15 -9.57 15.41
N LEU A 180 3.48 -9.47 15.27
CA LEU A 180 4.11 -9.00 14.03
C LEU A 180 3.78 -9.91 12.85
N LEU A 181 3.92 -11.24 13.03
CA LEU A 181 3.63 -12.21 11.98
C LEU A 181 2.18 -12.06 11.50
N SER A 182 1.24 -12.06 12.44
CA SER A 182 -0.19 -11.91 12.19
C SER A 182 -0.50 -10.60 11.45
N ALA A 183 -0.07 -9.47 12.01
CA ALA A 183 -0.37 -8.13 11.49
C ALA A 183 0.08 -7.94 10.03
N PHE A 184 1.32 -8.32 9.73
CA PHE A 184 1.90 -8.11 8.40
C PHE A 184 1.46 -9.17 7.40
N THR A 185 1.22 -10.41 7.83
CA THR A 185 0.64 -11.45 6.95
C THR A 185 -0.77 -11.05 6.50
N TYR A 186 -1.62 -10.56 7.42
CA TYR A 186 -2.96 -10.09 7.08
C TYR A 186 -2.92 -8.89 6.12
N ASN A 187 -1.98 -7.97 6.30
CA ASN A 187 -1.82 -6.84 5.37
C ASN A 187 -1.43 -7.30 3.95
N ILE A 188 -0.48 -8.22 3.82
CA ILE A 188 -0.08 -8.77 2.52
C ILE A 188 -1.28 -9.48 1.86
N ALA A 189 -2.02 -10.29 2.62
CA ALA A 189 -3.21 -10.96 2.12
C ALA A 189 -4.32 -9.97 1.71
N GLN A 190 -4.48 -8.86 2.44
CA GLN A 190 -5.45 -7.82 2.12
C GLN A 190 -5.16 -7.17 0.76
N ILE A 191 -3.91 -6.76 0.55
CA ILE A 191 -3.48 -6.17 -0.72
C ILE A 191 -3.63 -7.19 -1.86
N ALA A 192 -3.25 -8.45 -1.62
CA ALA A 192 -3.40 -9.52 -2.59
C ALA A 192 -4.88 -9.75 -2.97
N PHE A 193 -5.79 -9.77 -1.99
CA PHE A 193 -7.23 -9.86 -2.21
C PHE A 193 -7.78 -8.70 -3.04
N LEU A 194 -7.44 -7.46 -2.68
CA LEU A 194 -7.91 -6.27 -3.39
C LEU A 194 -7.43 -6.25 -4.84
N VAL A 195 -6.15 -6.57 -5.08
CA VAL A 195 -5.59 -6.63 -6.43
C VAL A 195 -6.20 -7.77 -7.23
N ALA A 196 -6.36 -8.96 -6.63
CA ALA A 196 -7.05 -10.07 -7.30
C ALA A 196 -8.49 -9.72 -7.67
N SER A 197 -9.20 -9.00 -6.81
CA SER A 197 -10.58 -8.55 -7.04
C SER A 197 -10.66 -7.58 -8.22
N LEU A 198 -9.78 -6.57 -8.25
CA LEU A 198 -9.68 -5.61 -9.36
C LEU A 198 -9.42 -6.28 -10.71
N LEU A 199 -8.69 -7.39 -10.71
CA LEU A 199 -8.33 -8.14 -11.92
C LEU A 199 -9.31 -9.29 -12.25
N GLY A 200 -10.33 -9.52 -11.41
CA GLY A 200 -11.26 -10.63 -11.58
C GLY A 200 -10.62 -12.02 -11.42
N LEU A 201 -9.53 -12.14 -10.66
CA LEU A 201 -8.78 -13.39 -10.50
C LEU A 201 -9.20 -14.14 -9.23
N ARG A 202 -9.46 -15.44 -9.36
CA ARG A 202 -9.85 -16.31 -8.22
C ARG A 202 -8.69 -17.07 -7.58
N ARG A 203 -7.57 -17.24 -8.29
CA ARG A 203 -6.41 -17.98 -7.78
C ARG A 203 -5.26 -17.02 -7.53
N VAL A 204 -4.82 -16.99 -6.27
CA VAL A 204 -3.73 -16.14 -5.80
C VAL A 204 -2.60 -17.06 -5.34
N PHE A 205 -1.55 -17.13 -6.14
CA PHE A 205 -0.36 -17.91 -5.86
C PHE A 205 0.61 -17.08 -5.02
N PHE A 206 1.04 -17.64 -3.91
CA PHE A 206 2.03 -17.02 -3.03
C PHE A 206 3.40 -17.67 -3.24
N GLY A 207 4.38 -16.82 -3.53
CA GLY A 207 5.78 -17.20 -3.76
C GLY A 207 6.73 -16.41 -2.86
N GLY A 208 8.02 -16.68 -3.00
CA GLY A 208 9.08 -16.01 -2.26
C GLY A 208 9.43 -16.72 -0.94
N SER A 209 10.36 -16.12 -0.19
CA SER A 209 10.99 -16.74 0.98
C SER A 209 10.40 -16.27 2.32
N TYR A 210 9.24 -15.64 2.30
CA TYR A 210 8.54 -15.23 3.53
C TYR A 210 7.85 -16.40 4.24
N ILE A 211 7.19 -17.27 3.47
CA ILE A 211 6.31 -18.33 4.00
C ILE A 211 7.14 -19.51 4.53
N ARG A 212 8.11 -20.00 3.76
CA ARG A 212 9.05 -21.10 4.09
C ARG A 212 8.36 -22.33 4.67
N GLY A 213 7.17 -22.66 4.16
CA GLY A 213 6.36 -23.78 4.66
C GLY A 213 5.79 -23.61 6.07
N HIS A 214 5.82 -22.39 6.63
CA HIS A 214 5.30 -22.10 7.95
C HIS A 214 3.77 -22.14 7.97
N LYS A 215 3.20 -23.11 8.69
CA LYS A 215 1.75 -23.38 8.69
C LYS A 215 0.92 -22.18 9.13
N SER A 216 1.31 -21.50 10.22
CA SER A 216 0.57 -20.33 10.70
C SER A 216 0.53 -19.18 9.69
N THR A 217 1.61 -18.99 8.92
CA THR A 217 1.64 -17.97 7.86
C THR A 217 0.68 -18.32 6.73
N MET A 218 0.72 -19.58 6.27
CA MET A 218 -0.22 -20.06 5.24
C MET A 218 -1.67 -20.01 5.72
N GLU A 219 -1.93 -20.38 6.97
CA GLU A 219 -3.27 -20.35 7.57
C GLU A 219 -3.82 -18.92 7.64
N ASN A 220 -3.02 -17.95 8.09
CA ASN A 220 -3.42 -16.54 8.14
C ASN A 220 -3.75 -16.00 6.74
N ILE A 221 -2.92 -16.32 5.73
CA ILE A 221 -3.17 -15.91 4.33
C ILE A 221 -4.47 -16.53 3.83
N SER A 222 -4.64 -17.85 3.98
CA SER A 222 -5.83 -18.56 3.50
C SER A 222 -7.10 -18.06 4.17
N PHE A 223 -7.09 -17.92 5.51
CA PHE A 223 -8.23 -17.39 6.26
C PHE A 223 -8.60 -15.99 5.78
N ALA A 224 -7.62 -15.11 5.58
CA ALA A 224 -7.87 -13.75 5.14
C ALA A 224 -8.46 -13.67 3.72
N ILE A 225 -7.87 -14.41 2.77
CA ILE A 225 -8.36 -14.48 1.39
C ILE A 225 -9.77 -15.07 1.35
N ASP A 226 -10.02 -16.18 2.05
CA ASP A 226 -11.33 -16.82 2.13
C ASP A 226 -12.38 -15.88 2.74
N PHE A 227 -12.06 -15.25 3.88
CA PHE A 227 -12.95 -14.33 4.58
C PHE A 227 -13.36 -13.13 3.73
N TRP A 228 -12.40 -12.39 3.16
CA TRP A 228 -12.72 -11.20 2.36
C TRP A 228 -13.36 -11.52 1.02
N SER A 229 -13.01 -12.68 0.43
CA SER A 229 -13.61 -13.10 -0.83
C SER A 229 -14.94 -13.82 -0.68
N GLN A 230 -15.43 -14.07 0.54
CA GLN A 230 -16.60 -14.91 0.80
C GLN A 230 -16.47 -16.28 0.09
N SER A 231 -15.30 -16.91 0.27
CA SER A 231 -14.92 -18.19 -0.35
C SER A 231 -14.89 -18.21 -1.88
N GLN A 232 -14.85 -17.04 -2.54
CA GLN A 232 -14.74 -16.96 -4.02
C GLN A 232 -13.30 -16.99 -4.52
N MET A 233 -12.31 -16.80 -3.65
CA MET A 233 -10.88 -16.85 -3.98
C MET A 233 -10.15 -17.92 -3.18
N GLN A 234 -9.06 -18.43 -3.75
CA GLN A 234 -8.20 -19.42 -3.13
C GLN A 234 -6.76 -18.93 -3.05
N ALA A 235 -6.19 -19.00 -1.85
CA ALA A 235 -4.77 -18.88 -1.63
C ALA A 235 -4.08 -20.20 -1.99
N VAL A 236 -3.12 -20.14 -2.90
CA VAL A 236 -2.36 -21.29 -3.40
C VAL A 236 -0.89 -21.11 -3.07
N PHE A 237 -0.28 -22.12 -2.47
CA PHE A 237 1.12 -22.13 -2.05
C PHE A 237 1.95 -23.07 -2.92
N LEU A 238 3.25 -22.81 -2.99
CA LEU A 238 4.19 -23.54 -3.82
C LEU A 238 5.21 -24.27 -2.97
N ARG A 239 5.43 -25.57 -3.23
CA ARG A 239 6.42 -26.37 -2.47
C ARG A 239 7.85 -25.79 -2.51
N HIS A 240 8.19 -25.08 -3.58
CA HIS A 240 9.50 -24.47 -3.80
C HIS A 240 9.40 -22.95 -4.01
N GLU A 241 8.46 -22.30 -3.31
CA GLU A 241 8.18 -20.85 -3.33
C GLU A 241 9.42 -19.95 -3.26
N GLY A 242 10.44 -20.31 -2.47
CA GLY A 242 11.67 -19.51 -2.31
C GLY A 242 12.69 -19.66 -3.45
N TYR A 243 12.49 -20.60 -4.37
CA TYR A 243 13.47 -20.95 -5.42
C TYR A 243 13.08 -20.49 -6.82
N LEU A 244 11.95 -19.81 -6.99
CA LEU A 244 11.39 -19.49 -8.31
C LEU A 244 12.37 -18.73 -9.19
N GLY A 245 13.00 -17.67 -8.66
CA GLY A 245 13.99 -16.89 -9.42
C GLY A 245 15.21 -17.73 -9.84
N ALA A 246 15.78 -18.53 -8.93
CA ALA A 246 16.91 -19.39 -9.23
C ALA A 246 16.57 -20.45 -10.28
N LEU A 247 15.36 -21.03 -10.21
CA LEU A 247 14.86 -21.99 -11.19
C LEU A 247 14.70 -21.35 -12.58
N GLY A 248 14.11 -20.15 -12.66
CA GLY A 248 14.04 -19.42 -13.93
C GLY A 248 15.41 -19.07 -14.51
N ALA A 249 16.36 -18.67 -13.66
CA ALA A 249 17.73 -18.43 -14.08
C ALA A 249 18.39 -19.70 -14.66
N LEU A 250 18.21 -20.85 -14.00
CA LEU A 250 18.68 -22.14 -14.49
C LEU A 250 18.05 -22.52 -15.84
N MET A 251 16.74 -22.33 -15.99
CA MET A 251 16.04 -22.67 -17.23
C MET A 251 16.52 -21.87 -18.44
N SER A 252 16.96 -20.63 -18.22
CA SER A 252 17.46 -19.81 -19.31
C SER A 252 18.76 -20.35 -19.95
N TYR A 253 19.42 -21.37 -19.37
CA TYR A 253 20.50 -22.09 -20.05
C TYR A 253 20.00 -22.98 -21.20
N GLY A 254 18.76 -23.46 -21.15
CA GLY A 254 18.15 -24.35 -22.14
C GLY A 254 17.56 -23.65 -23.37
N ASP A 255 17.31 -22.34 -23.29
CA ASP A 255 16.79 -21.49 -24.39
C ASP A 255 17.87 -21.17 -25.45
N LEU A 256 18.59 -22.18 -25.95
CA LEU A 256 19.54 -22.05 -27.06
C LEU A 256 18.86 -22.10 -28.45
N SER A 257 17.56 -22.35 -28.52
CA SER A 257 16.77 -22.15 -29.74
C SER A 257 16.39 -20.67 -29.85
N GLY A 258 17.16 -19.92 -30.62
CA GLY A 258 16.99 -18.48 -30.81
C GLY A 258 15.65 -18.09 -31.45
N GLU A 259 14.65 -17.82 -30.62
CA GLU A 259 13.66 -16.80 -30.95
C GLU A 259 14.23 -15.46 -30.46
N ASN A 260 14.91 -14.78 -31.38
CA ASN A 260 15.32 -13.39 -31.19
C ASN A 260 14.09 -12.54 -30.82
N LEU A 261 14.17 -11.91 -29.66
CA LEU A 261 13.26 -10.87 -29.21
C LEU A 261 13.41 -9.63 -30.10
N THR A 262 12.61 -9.54 -31.17
CA THR A 262 12.11 -8.24 -31.61
C THR A 262 10.93 -7.90 -30.73
N LEU A 263 11.14 -6.94 -29.81
CA LEU A 263 10.05 -6.24 -29.14
C LEU A 263 9.31 -5.46 -30.22
N GLU A 264 8.25 -6.03 -30.79
CA GLU A 264 7.26 -5.24 -31.52
C GLU A 264 6.46 -4.45 -30.48
N GLU A 265 6.61 -3.12 -30.55
CA GLU A 265 5.73 -2.17 -29.87
C GLU A 265 4.29 -2.40 -30.34
N SER A 266 3.49 -3.07 -29.53
CA SER A 266 2.05 -3.11 -29.72
C SER A 266 1.46 -1.74 -29.35
N LYS A 267 1.29 -0.88 -30.36
CA LYS A 267 0.38 0.26 -30.28
C LYS A 267 -1.04 -0.24 -30.07
N GLU A 268 -1.66 0.26 -29.01
CA GLU A 268 -3.08 0.09 -28.71
C GLU A 268 -3.93 0.54 -29.92
N LYS A 269 -4.89 -0.31 -30.32
CA LYS A 269 -6.04 0.09 -31.13
C LYS A 269 -7.27 0.08 -30.22
N GLU A 270 -7.83 1.26 -30.00
CA GLU A 270 -9.16 1.43 -29.41
C GLU A 270 -10.24 0.78 -30.32
N PRO A 271 -11.29 0.16 -29.76
CA PRO A 271 -12.49 -0.11 -30.52
C PRO A 271 -13.42 1.10 -30.50
N HIS A 272 -13.69 1.63 -31.70
CA HIS A 272 -14.79 2.56 -31.96
C HIS A 272 -16.14 1.85 -31.80
N HIS A 273 -17.03 2.43 -31.00
CA HIS A 273 -18.47 2.21 -31.10
C HIS A 273 -19.16 3.52 -31.48
N GLU A 274 -19.67 3.58 -32.71
CA GLU A 274 -20.71 4.53 -33.12
C GLU A 274 -22.09 3.96 -32.72
N ALA A 275 -22.97 4.80 -32.14
CA ALA A 275 -24.18 5.25 -32.82
C ALA A 275 -25.10 6.13 -31.93
N THR A 276 -25.41 7.32 -32.48
CA THR A 276 -26.67 8.08 -32.46
C THR A 276 -27.22 8.73 -31.18
N ALA A 277 -27.37 10.06 -31.28
CA ALA A 277 -28.21 10.93 -30.44
C ALA A 277 -29.71 10.78 -30.74
N PRO A 278 -30.58 11.28 -29.86
CA PRO A 278 -31.31 12.49 -30.20
C PRO A 278 -31.30 13.56 -29.10
N VAL A 279 -31.51 14.81 -29.54
CA VAL A 279 -31.69 16.03 -28.75
C VAL A 279 -33.18 16.22 -28.48
N ASP A 280 -33.53 16.68 -27.27
CA ASP A 280 -34.53 17.74 -27.06
C ASP A 280 -34.35 18.37 -25.66
N GLY A 281 -34.35 19.71 -25.61
CA GLY A 281 -34.41 20.54 -24.38
C GLY A 281 -35.82 20.49 -23.74
N ILE A 282 -36.15 21.03 -22.57
CA ILE A 282 -35.89 22.30 -21.85
C ILE A 282 -36.38 21.97 -20.41
N SER A 283 -35.78 22.37 -19.29
CA SER A 283 -35.94 23.69 -18.65
C SER A 283 -34.95 23.89 -17.50
N ALA A 284 -34.44 25.11 -17.40
CA ALA A 284 -33.82 25.64 -16.20
C ALA A 284 -34.88 25.78 -15.08
N ASP A 285 -34.53 25.31 -13.89
CA ASP A 285 -34.61 26.05 -12.62
C ASP A 285 -34.52 25.03 -11.47
N GLU A 286 -33.37 25.02 -10.81
CA GLU A 286 -33.22 24.98 -9.34
C GLU A 286 -31.70 24.93 -9.02
N GLU A 287 -31.28 25.83 -8.13
CA GLU A 287 -29.90 26.06 -7.68
C GLU A 287 -29.21 24.75 -7.25
N ASN A 288 -28.22 24.30 -8.03
CA ASN A 288 -27.64 22.97 -7.84
C ASN A 288 -26.45 23.03 -6.87
N ASP A 289 -26.73 22.76 -5.59
CA ASP A 289 -25.73 22.38 -4.58
C ASP A 289 -24.89 21.21 -5.15
N SER A 290 -23.59 21.43 -5.38
CA SER A 290 -22.75 20.49 -6.14
C SER A 290 -22.78 19.10 -5.50
N ASN A 291 -23.39 18.12 -6.17
CA ASN A 291 -23.58 16.78 -5.61
C ASN A 291 -22.24 16.09 -5.30
N ILE A 292 -21.88 16.05 -4.01
CA ILE A 292 -20.63 15.45 -3.51
C ILE A 292 -20.63 13.92 -3.55
N PHE A 293 -21.76 13.28 -3.85
CA PHE A 293 -21.91 11.82 -3.88
C PHE A 293 -21.71 11.23 -5.29
N PRO A 294 -21.23 9.98 -5.43
CA PRO A 294 -20.72 9.13 -4.35
C PRO A 294 -19.26 9.46 -3.99
N TYR A 295 -18.81 8.99 -2.82
CA TYR A 295 -17.42 9.09 -2.39
C TYR A 295 -17.03 7.96 -1.41
N LEU A 296 -15.72 7.71 -1.28
CA LEU A 296 -15.17 6.80 -0.28
C LEU A 296 -14.82 7.59 0.99
N LEU A 297 -15.42 7.25 2.13
CA LEU A 297 -15.01 7.75 3.43
C LEU A 297 -14.00 6.79 4.06
N VAL A 298 -12.77 7.26 4.25
CA VAL A 298 -11.70 6.54 4.94
C VAL A 298 -11.58 7.09 6.36
N ASN A 299 -12.10 6.33 7.32
CA ASN A 299 -12.05 6.66 8.74
C ASN A 299 -10.85 5.98 9.41
N ILE A 300 -9.86 6.79 9.82
CA ILE A 300 -8.61 6.34 10.43
C ILE A 300 -8.67 6.60 11.95
N GLY A 301 -9.03 5.55 12.70
CA GLY A 301 -8.93 5.51 14.16
C GLY A 301 -7.83 4.54 14.60
N SER A 302 -8.09 3.76 15.64
CA SER A 302 -7.17 2.68 16.05
C SER A 302 -6.93 1.68 14.92
N GLY A 303 -8.00 1.31 14.21
CA GLY A 303 -7.97 0.68 12.88
C GLY A 303 -8.45 1.65 11.80
N VAL A 304 -8.64 1.15 10.58
CA VAL A 304 -9.16 1.91 9.43
C VAL A 304 -10.47 1.28 8.95
N SER A 305 -11.49 2.10 8.70
CA SER A 305 -12.74 1.67 8.08
C SER A 305 -12.97 2.43 6.78
N MET A 306 -13.34 1.72 5.72
CA MET A 306 -13.57 2.28 4.39
C MET A 306 -15.04 2.06 4.02
N ILE A 307 -15.76 3.17 3.85
CA ILE A 307 -17.22 3.19 3.71
C ILE A 307 -17.55 3.92 2.42
N GLU A 308 -18.28 3.29 1.53
CA GLU A 308 -18.86 3.95 0.37
C GLU A 308 -20.08 4.76 0.82
N VAL A 309 -20.09 6.05 0.50
CA VAL A 309 -21.22 6.93 0.76
C VAL A 309 -21.89 7.25 -0.56
N ILE A 310 -23.06 6.64 -0.78
CA ILE A 310 -23.83 6.69 -2.03
C ILE A 310 -24.72 7.94 -2.07
N GLY A 311 -25.17 8.39 -0.90
CA GLY A 311 -26.03 9.56 -0.75
C GLY A 311 -26.33 9.86 0.70
N LYS A 312 -27.15 10.89 0.94
CA LYS A 312 -27.63 11.24 2.28
C LYS A 312 -28.28 10.02 2.94
N GLY A 313 -27.74 9.59 4.08
CA GLY A 313 -28.21 8.43 4.85
C GLY A 313 -28.02 7.05 4.18
N LYS A 314 -27.39 6.99 2.99
CA LYS A 314 -27.17 5.76 2.23
C LYS A 314 -25.67 5.49 2.10
N PHE A 315 -25.19 4.48 2.83
CA PHE A 315 -23.78 4.11 2.84
C PHE A 315 -23.59 2.61 3.11
N GLU A 316 -22.46 2.08 2.66
CA GLU A 316 -22.08 0.68 2.84
C GLU A 316 -20.63 0.56 3.30
N ARG A 317 -20.36 -0.29 4.29
CA ARG A 317 -18.98 -0.58 4.69
C ARG A 317 -18.38 -1.61 3.75
N ILE A 318 -17.43 -1.18 2.94
CA ILE A 318 -16.76 -2.05 1.96
C ILE A 318 -15.75 -2.97 2.65
N ILE A 319 -14.81 -2.39 3.40
CA ILE A 319 -13.74 -3.13 4.08
C ILE A 319 -13.14 -2.28 5.22
N GLY A 320 -12.19 -2.84 5.96
CA GLY A 320 -11.33 -2.09 6.87
C GLY A 320 -9.93 -2.70 6.97
N SER A 321 -8.99 -1.98 7.56
CA SER A 321 -7.63 -2.46 7.84
C SER A 321 -7.34 -2.33 9.33
N HIS A 322 -6.71 -3.35 9.92
CA HIS A 322 -6.27 -3.34 11.31
C HIS A 322 -5.00 -2.50 11.52
N LEU A 323 -4.29 -2.14 10.45
CA LEU A 323 -3.10 -1.29 10.49
C LEU A 323 -3.48 0.20 10.47
N GLY A 324 -4.17 0.64 11.52
CA GLY A 324 -4.55 2.05 11.72
C GLY A 324 -3.59 2.80 12.64
N GLY A 325 -4.05 3.95 13.12
CA GLY A 325 -3.28 4.80 14.02
C GLY A 325 -2.94 4.13 15.35
N GLY A 326 -3.75 3.17 15.78
CA GLY A 326 -3.48 2.40 16.99
C GLY A 326 -2.25 1.50 16.85
N THR A 327 -2.06 0.91 15.67
CA THR A 327 -0.87 0.14 15.36
C THR A 327 0.37 1.03 15.26
N ILE A 328 0.23 2.19 14.61
CA ILE A 328 1.32 3.17 14.50
C ILE A 328 1.77 3.59 15.89
N LEU A 329 0.86 4.06 16.74
CA LEU A 329 1.21 4.53 18.09
C LEU A 329 1.70 3.40 18.99
N GLY A 330 1.11 2.20 18.89
CA GLY A 330 1.54 1.01 19.64
C GLY A 330 2.98 0.63 19.31
N LEU A 331 3.33 0.54 18.02
CA LEU A 331 4.71 0.27 17.58
C LEU A 331 5.65 1.43 17.91
N ALA A 332 5.23 2.68 17.72
CA ALA A 332 6.02 3.87 18.03
C ALA A 332 6.43 3.88 19.52
N ARG A 333 5.48 3.61 20.41
CA ARG A 333 5.73 3.54 21.85
C ARG A 333 6.72 2.44 22.22
N LEU A 334 6.62 1.27 21.57
CA LEU A 334 7.57 0.17 21.82
C LEU A 334 8.98 0.49 21.31
N LEU A 335 9.09 1.18 20.16
CA LEU A 335 10.36 1.48 19.51
C LEU A 335 11.08 2.71 20.07
N THR A 336 10.33 3.71 20.53
CA THR A 336 10.86 5.04 20.88
C THR A 336 10.55 5.47 22.31
N GLY A 337 9.59 4.82 22.97
CA GLY A 337 9.11 5.23 24.28
C GLY A 337 8.12 6.39 24.27
N CYS A 338 7.74 6.93 23.11
CA CYS A 338 6.78 8.03 23.01
C CYS A 338 5.43 7.66 23.66
N SER A 339 4.78 8.66 24.25
CA SER A 339 3.58 8.50 25.05
C SER A 339 2.31 9.02 24.37
N SER A 340 2.43 9.93 23.41
CA SER A 340 1.32 10.50 22.63
C SER A 340 1.61 10.47 21.13
N TYR A 341 0.57 10.73 20.32
CA TYR A 341 0.72 10.79 18.88
C TYR A 341 1.48 12.06 18.44
N GLU A 342 1.30 13.17 19.15
CA GLU A 342 2.00 14.43 18.90
C GLU A 342 3.51 14.27 19.12
N GLU A 343 3.92 13.64 20.22
CA GLU A 343 5.33 13.34 20.50
C GLU A 343 5.94 12.43 19.41
N PHE A 344 5.17 11.41 18.97
CA PHE A 344 5.58 10.55 17.86
C PHE A 344 5.79 11.34 16.56
N LEU A 345 4.89 12.29 16.26
CA LEU A 345 5.01 13.12 15.08
C LEU A 345 6.25 14.03 15.18
N GLU A 346 6.47 14.70 16.31
CA GLU A 346 7.68 15.51 16.53
C GLU A 346 8.98 14.71 16.33
N LEU A 347 9.03 13.47 16.85
CA LEU A 347 10.15 12.55 16.61
C LEU A 347 10.31 12.24 15.12
N SER A 348 9.21 11.87 14.46
CA SER A 348 9.22 11.52 13.03
C SER A 348 9.66 12.68 12.13
N GLN A 349 9.35 13.92 12.53
CA GLN A 349 9.72 15.13 11.78
C GLN A 349 11.21 15.43 11.82
N ARG A 350 11.90 15.03 12.90
CA ARG A 350 13.34 15.19 13.08
C ARG A 350 14.14 14.03 12.48
N GLY A 351 13.47 12.95 12.09
CA GLY A 351 14.09 11.74 11.56
C GLY A 351 14.16 11.67 10.05
N ASN A 352 14.96 10.73 9.57
CA ASN A 352 15.07 10.37 8.17
C ASN A 352 14.73 8.89 7.97
N ASN A 353 13.61 8.60 7.32
CA ASN A 353 13.20 7.22 7.06
C ASN A 353 14.20 6.46 6.17
N LEU A 354 14.94 7.15 5.29
CA LEU A 354 15.92 6.52 4.39
C LEU A 354 17.13 5.93 5.12
N SER A 355 17.36 6.30 6.39
CA SER A 355 18.36 5.67 7.26
C SER A 355 17.96 4.23 7.64
N VAL A 356 16.65 3.92 7.65
CA VAL A 356 16.05 2.69 8.17
C VAL A 356 15.47 1.83 7.04
N ASP A 357 14.85 2.48 6.06
CA ASP A 357 14.22 1.85 4.91
C ASP A 357 15.25 1.38 3.88
N LEU A 358 15.07 0.18 3.34
CA LEU A 358 15.84 -0.31 2.19
C LEU A 358 15.20 0.27 0.92
N THR A 359 15.98 1.02 0.14
CA THR A 359 15.55 1.64 -1.11
C THR A 359 15.91 0.77 -2.32
N VAL A 360 15.31 1.07 -3.47
CA VAL A 360 15.69 0.46 -4.77
C VAL A 360 17.14 0.79 -5.10
N GLY A 361 17.62 1.99 -4.75
CA GLY A 361 19.01 2.39 -4.94
C GLY A 361 20.01 1.58 -4.11
N ASP A 362 19.65 1.18 -2.90
CA ASP A 362 20.49 0.29 -2.06
C ASP A 362 20.66 -1.13 -2.65
N ILE A 363 19.84 -1.48 -3.64
CA ILE A 363 19.81 -2.78 -4.31
C ILE A 363 20.42 -2.70 -5.71
N TYR A 364 19.99 -1.70 -6.49
CA TYR A 364 20.28 -1.59 -7.93
C TYR A 364 21.24 -0.44 -8.29
N GLY A 365 21.59 0.43 -7.35
CA GLY A 365 22.44 1.60 -7.57
C GLY A 365 21.66 2.89 -7.89
N GLU A 366 22.38 3.96 -8.20
CA GLU A 366 21.83 5.32 -8.33
C GLU A 366 20.79 5.49 -9.45
N GLU A 367 20.85 4.65 -10.48
CA GLU A 367 19.88 4.66 -11.59
C GLU A 367 18.51 4.03 -11.20
N GLY A 368 18.42 3.39 -10.03
CA GLY A 368 17.22 2.71 -9.58
C GLY A 368 16.92 1.47 -10.42
N TYR A 369 15.66 1.25 -10.77
CA TYR A 369 15.24 0.14 -11.64
C TYR A 369 14.42 0.65 -12.84
N PRO A 370 15.08 1.20 -13.89
CA PRO A 370 14.42 1.89 -14.99
C PRO A 370 13.44 1.02 -15.78
N LYS A 371 13.72 -0.28 -15.90
CA LYS A 371 12.89 -1.24 -16.66
C LYS A 371 11.42 -1.26 -16.23
N ILE A 372 11.15 -0.93 -14.97
CA ILE A 372 9.80 -0.86 -14.40
C ILE A 372 9.49 0.52 -13.79
N GLY A 373 10.30 1.53 -14.14
CA GLY A 373 10.07 2.92 -13.74
C GLY A 373 10.18 3.18 -12.24
N LEU A 374 11.03 2.45 -11.50
CA LEU A 374 11.23 2.70 -10.07
C LEU A 374 12.48 3.55 -9.82
N PRO A 375 12.35 4.80 -9.33
CA PRO A 375 13.49 5.63 -8.93
C PRO A 375 14.32 4.99 -7.81
N ALA A 376 15.60 5.32 -7.73
CA ALA A 376 16.50 4.85 -6.68
C ALA A 376 16.01 5.20 -5.26
N SER A 377 15.36 6.34 -5.08
CA SER A 377 14.81 6.77 -3.78
C SER A 377 13.56 6.00 -3.34
N THR A 378 12.99 5.15 -4.19
CA THR A 378 11.79 4.37 -3.87
C THR A 378 12.10 3.37 -2.77
N THR A 379 11.28 3.33 -1.72
CA THR A 379 11.39 2.29 -0.68
C THR A 379 11.06 0.91 -1.27
N ALA A 380 12.03 0.01 -1.25
CA ALA A 380 11.86 -1.40 -1.61
C ALA A 380 11.33 -2.23 -0.44
N ALA A 381 11.79 -1.95 0.78
CA ALA A 381 11.30 -2.57 2.01
C ALA A 381 11.43 -1.61 3.20
N SER A 382 10.32 -1.26 3.86
CA SER A 382 10.38 -0.45 5.08
C SER A 382 11.15 -1.19 6.17
N PHE A 383 11.95 -0.52 6.99
CA PHE A 383 12.84 -1.16 7.99
C PHE A 383 13.82 -2.20 7.42
N GLY A 384 13.99 -2.27 6.09
CA GLY A 384 14.78 -3.32 5.45
C GLY A 384 16.27 -3.27 5.79
N LYS A 385 16.85 -2.08 6.08
CA LYS A 385 18.28 -1.94 6.45
C LYS A 385 18.59 -2.51 7.82
N VAL A 386 17.60 -2.61 8.70
CA VAL A 386 17.73 -3.17 10.06
C VAL A 386 18.18 -4.63 10.02
N ASN A 387 17.89 -5.33 8.92
CA ASN A 387 18.29 -6.72 8.72
C ASN A 387 19.81 -6.89 8.66
N SER A 388 20.54 -5.89 8.15
CA SER A 388 21.98 -5.96 7.88
C SER A 388 22.86 -5.15 8.84
N ASN A 389 22.29 -4.19 9.58
CA ASN A 389 23.06 -3.30 10.47
C ASN A 389 22.90 -3.64 11.95
N LYS A 390 23.71 -3.02 12.81
CA LYS A 390 23.57 -3.15 14.27
C LYS A 390 22.38 -2.33 14.75
N LEU A 391 21.68 -2.85 15.75
CA LEU A 391 20.49 -2.20 16.29
C LEU A 391 20.82 -0.86 16.98
N SER A 392 22.04 -0.73 17.53
CA SER A 392 22.55 0.49 18.16
C SER A 392 22.71 1.67 17.20
N ASP A 393 22.70 1.43 15.90
CA ASP A 393 23.01 2.44 14.89
C ASP A 393 21.78 3.30 14.55
N TYR A 394 20.59 2.88 14.99
CA TYR A 394 19.32 3.54 14.66
C TYR A 394 18.88 4.53 15.72
N LYS A 395 18.66 5.78 15.29
CA LYS A 395 18.05 6.82 16.13
C LYS A 395 16.55 6.62 16.24
N MET A 396 15.97 6.97 17.37
CA MET A 396 14.53 6.87 17.61
C MET A 396 13.73 7.73 16.62
N GLU A 397 14.26 8.90 16.26
CA GLU A 397 13.70 9.79 15.24
C GLU A 397 13.59 9.10 13.87
N ASP A 398 14.64 8.41 13.43
CA ASP A 398 14.66 7.71 12.14
C ASP A 398 13.67 6.53 12.12
N LEU A 399 13.56 5.80 13.24
CA LEU A 399 12.56 4.73 13.41
C LEU A 399 11.14 5.29 13.37
N ALA A 400 10.88 6.43 14.03
CA ALA A 400 9.59 7.09 14.00
C ALA A 400 9.23 7.56 12.58
N ALA A 401 10.19 8.16 11.86
CA ALA A 401 10.03 8.59 10.47
C ALA A 401 9.71 7.42 9.53
N ALA A 402 10.42 6.28 9.67
CA ALA A 402 10.17 5.07 8.89
C ALA A 402 8.80 4.46 9.19
N LEU A 403 8.38 4.44 10.45
CA LEU A 403 7.08 3.96 10.86
C LEU A 403 5.95 4.82 10.27
N LEU A 404 6.03 6.15 10.43
CA LEU A 404 5.04 7.06 9.87
C LEU A 404 4.95 6.89 8.35
N ASN A 405 6.11 6.83 7.67
CA ASN A 405 6.18 6.68 6.23
C ASN A 405 5.51 5.37 5.75
N SER A 406 5.88 4.25 6.37
CA SER A 406 5.39 2.91 5.98
C SER A 406 3.88 2.79 6.09
N PHE A 407 3.30 3.21 7.23
CA PHE A 407 1.87 3.05 7.47
C PHE A 407 1.04 4.07 6.69
N THR A 408 1.54 5.30 6.51
CA THR A 408 0.87 6.31 5.67
C THR A 408 0.73 5.84 4.22
N TYR A 409 1.82 5.28 3.65
CA TYR A 409 1.78 4.72 2.30
C TYR A 409 0.84 3.52 2.21
N ASN A 410 0.85 2.63 3.20
CA ASN A 410 -0.04 1.48 3.24
C ASN A 410 -1.52 1.87 3.28
N ILE A 411 -1.90 2.82 4.14
CA ILE A 411 -3.28 3.32 4.23
C ILE A 411 -3.71 3.93 2.89
N GLY A 412 -2.88 4.78 2.29
CA GLY A 412 -3.15 5.37 0.97
C GLY A 412 -3.30 4.31 -0.11
N GLN A 413 -2.43 3.29 -0.12
CA GLN A 413 -2.47 2.19 -1.09
C GLN A 413 -3.76 1.39 -1.02
N ILE A 414 -4.18 1.01 0.19
CA ILE A 414 -5.42 0.25 0.40
C ILE A 414 -6.63 1.13 0.02
N ALA A 415 -6.64 2.41 0.42
CA ALA A 415 -7.70 3.35 0.07
C ALA A 415 -7.85 3.50 -1.45
N TYR A 416 -6.72 3.57 -2.17
CA TYR A 416 -6.71 3.61 -3.64
C TYR A 416 -7.34 2.35 -4.26
N PHE A 417 -6.93 1.16 -3.81
CA PHE A 417 -7.49 -0.08 -4.37
C PHE A 417 -8.98 -0.23 -4.06
N VAL A 418 -9.43 0.18 -2.88
CA VAL A 418 -10.85 0.14 -2.51
C VAL A 418 -11.66 1.16 -3.33
N ALA A 419 -11.14 2.38 -3.51
CA ALA A 419 -11.79 3.38 -4.36
C ALA A 419 -11.95 2.88 -5.80
N ASN A 420 -10.90 2.29 -6.38
CA ASN A 420 -10.96 1.71 -7.73
C ASN A 420 -11.93 0.53 -7.80
N LEU A 421 -11.97 -0.34 -6.79
CA LEU A 421 -12.85 -1.50 -6.76
C LEU A 421 -14.33 -1.07 -6.76
N SER A 422 -14.64 0.03 -6.06
CA SER A 422 -15.97 0.63 -6.02
C SER A 422 -16.23 1.65 -7.15
N GLY A 423 -15.28 1.92 -8.05
CA GLY A 423 -15.42 2.92 -9.11
C GLY A 423 -15.52 4.37 -8.60
N LEU A 424 -15.00 4.66 -7.41
CA LEU A 424 -15.10 5.96 -6.74
C LEU A 424 -13.90 6.85 -7.08
N LYS A 425 -14.18 8.10 -7.50
CA LYS A 425 -13.15 9.10 -7.83
C LYS A 425 -12.85 10.09 -6.72
N ARG A 426 -13.62 10.09 -5.63
CA ARG A 426 -13.44 10.99 -4.49
C ARG A 426 -13.20 10.20 -3.23
N ILE A 427 -12.12 10.52 -2.52
CA ILE A 427 -11.78 9.92 -1.23
C ILE A 427 -11.72 11.03 -0.18
N PHE A 428 -12.54 10.88 0.86
CA PHE A 428 -12.55 11.73 2.04
C PHE A 428 -11.87 11.01 3.20
N PHE A 429 -10.77 11.56 3.67
CA PHE A 429 -10.06 11.08 4.85
C PHE A 429 -10.55 11.81 6.10
N ARG A 430 -10.74 11.04 7.18
CA ARG A 430 -10.97 11.57 8.53
C ARG A 430 -10.19 10.78 9.56
N GLY A 431 -9.92 11.42 10.69
CA GLY A 431 -9.34 10.79 11.87
C GLY A 431 -8.11 11.55 12.37
N ALA A 432 -7.98 11.63 13.71
CA ALA A 432 -6.96 12.41 14.40
C ALA A 432 -5.52 11.98 14.08
N TYR A 433 -5.33 10.78 13.53
CA TYR A 433 -4.01 10.30 13.11
C TYR A 433 -3.54 10.88 11.77
N VAL A 434 -4.41 11.54 11.01
CA VAL A 434 -4.07 12.05 9.68
C VAL A 434 -4.50 13.50 9.53
N CYS A 435 -5.75 13.82 9.89
CA CYS A 435 -6.29 15.16 9.75
C CYS A 435 -5.63 16.09 10.79
N GLY A 436 -5.23 17.28 10.33
CA GLY A 436 -4.44 18.21 11.15
C GLY A 436 -2.92 17.99 11.12
N HIS A 437 -2.42 17.02 10.34
CA HIS A 437 -0.99 16.72 10.22
C HIS A 437 -0.49 16.84 8.78
N GLU A 438 0.03 18.01 8.43
CA GLU A 438 0.39 18.41 7.07
C GLU A 438 1.26 17.37 6.34
N LYS A 439 2.35 16.90 6.96
CA LYS A 439 3.26 15.92 6.34
C LYS A 439 2.56 14.59 6.02
N THR A 440 1.64 14.14 6.87
CA THR A 440 0.89 12.90 6.64
C THR A 440 -0.11 13.09 5.50
N MET A 441 -0.86 14.19 5.52
CA MET A 441 -1.83 14.54 4.47
C MET A 441 -1.17 14.72 3.10
N ASP A 442 -0.03 15.42 3.05
CA ASP A 442 0.77 15.63 1.83
C ASP A 442 1.29 14.29 1.27
N LYS A 443 1.81 13.40 2.12
CA LYS A 443 2.28 12.06 1.69
C LYS A 443 1.16 11.20 1.09
N ILE A 444 -0.01 11.16 1.74
CA ILE A 444 -1.18 10.45 1.22
C ILE A 444 -1.59 11.05 -0.14
N SER A 445 -1.70 12.39 -0.21
CA SER A 445 -2.11 13.09 -1.43
C SER A 445 -1.17 12.82 -2.60
N ARG A 446 0.15 12.92 -2.39
CA ARG A 446 1.16 12.65 -3.44
C ARG A 446 1.10 11.20 -3.91
N SER A 447 0.97 10.25 -2.98
CA SER A 447 0.91 8.82 -3.30
C SER A 447 -0.35 8.48 -4.10
N LEU A 448 -1.52 8.97 -3.67
CA LEU A 448 -2.78 8.79 -4.37
C LEU A 448 -2.76 9.45 -5.75
N LYS A 449 -2.24 10.68 -5.86
CA LYS A 449 -2.08 11.36 -7.15
C LYS A 449 -1.18 10.57 -8.11
N TYR A 450 -0.08 10.01 -7.60
CA TYR A 450 0.81 9.17 -8.39
C TYR A 450 0.10 7.89 -8.90
N TRP A 451 -0.53 7.12 -8.00
CA TRP A 451 -1.19 5.87 -8.39
C TRP A 451 -2.41 6.05 -9.27
N SER A 452 -3.22 7.08 -9.00
CA SER A 452 -4.43 7.38 -9.78
C SER A 452 -4.15 8.18 -11.05
N LYS A 453 -2.90 8.58 -11.31
CA LYS A 453 -2.55 9.52 -12.38
C LYS A 453 -3.37 10.84 -12.31
N GLY A 454 -3.79 11.22 -11.10
CA GLY A 454 -4.62 12.40 -10.85
C GLY A 454 -6.12 12.21 -11.02
N GLU A 455 -6.61 11.00 -11.30
CA GLU A 455 -8.05 10.73 -11.46
C GLU A 455 -8.82 10.67 -10.14
N VAL A 456 -8.14 10.44 -9.02
CA VAL A 456 -8.74 10.37 -7.69
C VAL A 456 -8.48 11.67 -6.93
N GLU A 457 -9.56 12.35 -6.58
CA GLU A 457 -9.55 13.53 -5.72
C GLU A 457 -9.47 13.10 -4.24
N THR A 458 -8.55 13.72 -3.51
CA THR A 458 -8.31 13.44 -2.09
C THR A 458 -8.65 14.66 -1.26
N THR A 459 -9.52 14.48 -0.28
CA THR A 459 -9.97 15.54 0.63
C THR A 459 -9.80 15.10 2.07
N PHE A 460 -9.31 15.98 2.94
CA PHE A 460 -9.19 15.74 4.39
C PHE A 460 -10.25 16.56 5.11
N LEU A 461 -11.07 15.89 5.91
CA LEU A 461 -12.14 16.56 6.63
C LEU A 461 -11.58 17.35 7.82
N CYS A 462 -12.03 18.59 7.96
CA CYS A 462 -11.77 19.40 9.14
C CYS A 462 -12.70 19.00 10.29
N HIS A 463 -12.27 19.30 11.53
CA HIS A 463 -13.06 19.04 12.75
C HIS A 463 -13.47 17.58 12.89
N GLU A 464 -12.63 16.65 12.42
CA GLU A 464 -12.94 15.23 12.35
C GLU A 464 -13.33 14.59 13.69
N GLY A 465 -12.82 15.14 14.79
CA GLY A 465 -13.17 14.73 16.16
C GLY A 465 -14.63 14.98 16.55
N PHE A 466 -15.32 15.89 15.86
CA PHE A 466 -16.70 16.29 16.19
C PHE A 466 -17.76 15.65 15.27
N LEU A 467 -17.35 15.09 14.12
CA LEU A 467 -18.28 14.56 13.10
C LEU A 467 -19.23 13.49 13.64
N GLY A 468 -18.78 12.63 14.57
CA GLY A 468 -19.64 11.63 15.20
C GLY A 468 -20.73 12.25 16.06
N THR A 469 -20.38 13.27 16.85
CA THR A 469 -21.31 14.02 17.69
C THR A 469 -22.30 14.81 16.83
N LEU A 470 -21.83 15.43 15.74
CA LEU A 470 -22.68 16.15 14.80
C LEU A 470 -23.70 15.23 14.13
N GLY A 471 -23.28 14.05 13.68
CA GLY A 471 -24.19 13.04 13.13
C GLY A 471 -25.23 12.57 14.15
N ALA A 472 -24.85 12.39 15.41
CA ALA A 472 -25.78 12.05 16.48
C ALA A 472 -26.78 13.19 16.74
N PHE A 473 -26.33 14.45 16.69
CA PHE A 473 -27.19 15.61 16.84
C PHE A 473 -28.21 15.73 15.70
N TRP A 474 -27.78 15.58 14.44
CA TRP A 474 -28.70 15.57 13.29
C TRP A 474 -29.65 14.37 13.27
N SER A 475 -29.34 13.28 13.98
CA SER A 475 -30.30 12.19 14.11
C SER A 475 -31.58 12.59 14.86
N TYR A 476 -31.55 13.67 15.67
CA TYR A 476 -32.75 14.20 16.34
C TYR A 476 -33.72 14.89 15.38
N GLU A 477 -33.25 15.46 14.25
CA GLU A 477 -34.14 15.97 13.20
C GLU A 477 -34.96 14.82 12.59
N ASN A 478 -34.32 13.66 12.35
CA ASN A 478 -35.03 12.46 11.91
C ASN A 478 -36.00 11.87 12.97
N MET A 479 -35.97 12.36 14.20
CA MET A 479 -36.91 12.02 15.28
C MET A 479 -38.05 13.04 15.45
N GLY A 480 -38.17 14.03 14.56
CA GLY A 480 -39.27 15.01 14.57
C GLY A 480 -39.12 16.13 15.60
N ILE A 481 -37.88 16.42 16.03
CA ILE A 481 -37.57 17.58 16.89
C ILE A 481 -37.15 18.74 15.97
N ASP A 482 -38.13 19.33 15.28
CA ASP A 482 -37.92 20.36 14.25
C ASP A 482 -37.55 21.75 14.82
N SER A 483 -37.51 21.90 16.15
CA SER A 483 -37.32 23.20 16.83
C SER A 483 -35.86 23.63 17.00
N LEU A 484 -34.90 22.84 16.54
CA LEU A 484 -33.50 23.22 16.53
C LEU A 484 -33.18 23.76 15.15
N ALA A 485 -32.89 25.07 15.07
CA ALA A 485 -32.26 25.72 13.92
C ALA A 485 -30.82 25.16 13.73
N ALA A 486 -30.72 23.85 13.50
CA ALA A 486 -29.51 23.08 13.65
C ALA A 486 -28.48 23.49 12.61
N HIS A 487 -28.88 23.82 11.38
CA HIS A 487 -27.94 24.15 10.33
C HIS A 487 -27.15 25.44 10.60
N GLU A 488 -27.78 26.55 11.01
CA GLU A 488 -27.06 27.81 11.28
C GLU A 488 -26.26 27.74 12.58
N VAL A 489 -26.85 27.23 13.67
CA VAL A 489 -26.16 27.13 14.96
C VAL A 489 -24.98 26.16 14.87
N ILE A 490 -25.13 25.01 14.21
CA ILE A 490 -23.99 24.08 14.01
C ILE A 490 -22.96 24.70 13.08
N ARG A 491 -23.38 25.40 12.03
CA ARG A 491 -22.44 26.11 11.15
C ARG A 491 -21.64 27.14 11.94
N GLU A 492 -22.27 27.92 12.81
CA GLU A 492 -21.58 28.86 13.71
C GLU A 492 -20.67 28.14 14.71
N VAL A 493 -21.11 27.02 15.30
CA VAL A 493 -20.29 26.21 16.21
C VAL A 493 -19.08 25.63 15.48
N LEU A 494 -19.23 25.15 14.25
CA LEU A 494 -18.14 24.62 13.43
C LEU A 494 -17.18 25.72 12.98
N LEU A 495 -17.70 26.86 12.53
CA LEU A 495 -16.90 28.03 12.16
C LEU A 495 -16.16 28.62 13.37
N GLY A 496 -16.72 28.50 14.57
CA GLY A 496 -16.11 28.93 15.83
C GLY A 496 -15.25 27.87 16.53
N ALA A 497 -15.31 26.60 16.10
CA ALA A 497 -14.53 25.52 16.70
C ALA A 497 -13.06 25.64 16.27
N PRO A 498 -12.08 25.51 17.19
CA PRO A 498 -10.68 25.49 16.79
C PRO A 498 -10.43 24.30 15.86
N TYR A 499 -9.77 24.58 14.74
CA TYR A 499 -9.22 23.54 13.89
C TYR A 499 -8.09 22.85 14.65
N THR A 500 -8.15 21.52 14.78
CA THR A 500 -7.17 20.71 15.52
C THR A 500 -5.83 20.58 14.82
N GLY A 501 -5.75 20.92 13.53
CA GLY A 501 -4.48 21.17 12.86
C GLY A 501 -3.94 22.52 13.27
N GLN A 502 -2.84 22.56 14.02
CA GLN A 502 -2.12 23.81 14.23
C GLN A 502 -1.55 24.27 12.88
N PHE A 503 -2.19 25.24 12.24
CA PHE A 503 -1.42 26.19 11.44
C PHE A 503 -0.64 27.04 12.44
N PRO A 504 0.69 27.25 12.29
CA PRO A 504 1.33 28.35 12.97
C PRO A 504 0.61 29.61 12.49
N SER A 505 -0.26 30.14 13.35
CA SER A 505 -0.69 31.52 13.23
C SER A 505 0.59 32.33 13.34
N LEU A 506 1.10 32.81 12.21
CA LEU A 506 2.03 33.93 12.22
C LEU A 506 1.39 35.00 13.10
N PRO A 507 2.06 35.45 14.18
CA PRO A 507 1.55 36.59 14.91
C PRO A 507 1.54 37.76 13.94
N VAL A 508 0.36 38.37 13.77
CA VAL A 508 0.25 39.71 13.23
C VAL A 508 0.91 40.63 14.24
N THR A 509 2.22 40.79 14.11
CA THR A 509 2.97 41.88 14.72
C THR A 509 3.33 42.82 13.59
N GLU A 510 2.65 43.96 13.56
CA GLU A 510 3.13 45.17 12.91
C GLU A 510 4.54 45.45 13.43
N GLN A 511 5.59 45.08 12.70
CA GLN A 511 6.86 45.80 12.61
C GLN A 511 7.87 45.12 11.65
N GLN A 512 8.30 45.92 10.68
CA GLN A 512 9.49 45.81 9.82
C GLN A 512 9.43 44.84 8.63
N GLU A 513 8.73 45.30 7.59
CA GLU A 513 9.08 45.06 6.19
C GLU A 513 10.54 45.49 5.93
N ASN A 514 11.40 44.52 5.60
CA ASN A 514 12.40 44.59 4.53
C ASN A 514 13.35 43.39 4.62
N GLY A 515 13.16 42.37 3.75
CA GLY A 515 14.19 41.35 3.58
C GLY A 515 13.81 40.12 2.76
N GLU A 516 12.64 39.50 2.95
CA GLU A 516 12.40 38.13 2.48
C GLU A 516 11.31 37.97 1.38
N ASN A 517 10.57 39.01 1.03
CA ASN A 517 9.55 38.90 -0.05
C ASN A 517 10.15 38.84 -1.47
N ASN A 518 11.36 39.35 -1.69
CA ASN A 518 11.94 39.42 -3.03
C ASN A 518 12.39 38.05 -3.58
N THR A 519 12.62 37.05 -2.73
CA THR A 519 13.07 35.72 -3.15
C THR A 519 11.92 34.79 -3.54
N LEU A 520 10.79 34.85 -2.83
CA LEU A 520 9.61 34.05 -3.13
C LEU A 520 8.83 34.56 -4.35
N GLU A 521 8.72 35.89 -4.52
CA GLU A 521 8.12 36.46 -5.74
C GLU A 521 8.97 36.15 -6.97
N GLY A 522 10.30 36.21 -6.85
CA GLY A 522 11.22 35.81 -7.92
C GLY A 522 11.12 34.34 -8.31
N GLU A 523 10.97 33.42 -7.35
CA GLU A 523 10.75 31.99 -7.63
C GLU A 523 9.38 31.74 -8.28
N VAL A 524 8.32 32.39 -7.81
CA VAL A 524 6.98 32.26 -8.41
C VAL A 524 6.95 32.80 -9.83
N GLU A 525 7.67 33.89 -10.10
CA GLU A 525 7.73 34.52 -11.42
C GLU A 525 8.61 33.72 -12.40
N SER A 526 9.71 33.12 -11.90
CA SER A 526 10.53 32.14 -12.63
C SER A 526 9.72 30.89 -12.99
N LEU A 527 8.96 30.32 -12.04
CA LEU A 527 8.10 29.17 -12.28
C LEU A 527 6.94 29.48 -13.23
N ARG A 528 6.44 30.71 -13.26
CA ARG A 528 5.45 31.15 -14.25
C ARG A 528 6.06 31.24 -15.66
N HIS A 529 7.30 31.72 -15.78
CA HIS A 529 8.02 31.74 -17.06
C HIS A 529 8.34 30.34 -17.58
N GLU A 530 8.82 29.44 -16.72
CA GLU A 530 9.08 28.04 -17.10
C GLU A 530 7.80 27.31 -17.52
N ASN A 531 6.69 27.51 -16.82
CA ASN A 531 5.40 26.94 -17.20
C ASN A 531 4.87 27.50 -18.53
N ALA A 532 5.09 28.79 -18.81
CA ALA A 532 4.72 29.38 -20.10
C ALA A 532 5.57 28.82 -21.26
N ALA A 533 6.88 28.62 -21.04
CA ALA A 533 7.78 28.02 -22.01
C ALA A 533 7.41 26.55 -22.29
N LEU A 534 7.13 25.77 -21.25
CA LEU A 534 6.65 24.39 -21.38
C LEU A 534 5.33 24.31 -22.14
N LYS A 535 4.38 25.21 -21.84
CA LYS A 535 3.09 25.25 -22.55
C LYS A 535 3.26 25.57 -24.04
N ALA A 536 4.13 26.53 -24.38
CA ALA A 536 4.46 26.85 -25.78
C ALA A 536 5.13 25.67 -26.50
N GLU A 537 6.00 24.92 -25.82
CA GLU A 537 6.65 23.74 -26.39
C GLU A 537 5.68 22.57 -26.59
N VAL A 538 4.74 22.35 -25.67
CA VAL A 538 3.65 21.38 -25.86
C VAL A 538 2.77 21.76 -27.05
N GLU A 539 2.41 23.03 -27.20
CA GLU A 539 1.64 23.52 -28.36
C GLU A 539 2.43 23.42 -29.68
N ARG A 540 3.77 23.54 -29.64
CA ARG A 540 4.64 23.30 -30.81
C ARG A 540 4.65 21.81 -31.18
N LEU A 541 4.87 20.93 -30.22
CA LEU A 541 4.90 19.47 -30.43
C LEU A 541 3.56 18.90 -30.87
N GLN A 542 2.45 19.48 -30.42
CA GLN A 542 1.10 19.14 -30.89
C GLN A 542 0.91 19.53 -32.36
N ARG A 543 1.38 20.71 -32.77
CA ARG A 543 1.35 21.14 -34.18
C ARG A 543 2.24 20.27 -35.07
N GLU A 544 3.45 19.95 -34.64
CA GLU A 544 4.35 19.03 -35.36
C GLU A 544 3.75 17.62 -35.48
N ASN A 545 3.06 17.12 -34.43
CA ASN A 545 2.35 15.85 -34.51
C ASN A 545 1.19 15.86 -35.52
N VAL A 546 0.44 16.97 -35.60
CA VAL A 546 -0.64 17.13 -36.59
C VAL A 546 -0.07 17.16 -38.00
N GLU A 547 1.04 17.87 -38.24
CA GLU A 547 1.72 17.87 -39.55
C GLU A 547 2.31 16.50 -39.91
N LEU A 548 2.92 15.79 -38.96
CA LEU A 548 3.44 14.45 -39.17
C LEU A 548 2.33 13.47 -39.51
N ARG A 549 1.19 13.54 -38.83
CA ARG A 549 -0.01 12.74 -39.15
C ARG A 549 -0.57 13.06 -40.53
N ALA A 550 -0.57 14.33 -40.95
CA ALA A 550 -0.98 14.74 -42.29
C ALA A 550 -0.02 14.20 -43.37
N LYS A 551 1.29 14.23 -43.13
CA LYS A 551 2.32 13.69 -44.04
C LYS A 551 2.28 12.16 -44.14
N LEU A 552 1.97 11.46 -43.04
CA LEU A 552 1.75 10.01 -43.05
C LEU A 552 0.44 9.60 -43.75
N GLY A 553 -0.61 10.42 -43.65
CA GLY A 553 -1.87 10.21 -44.37
C GLY A 553 -1.74 10.37 -45.88
N ALA A 554 -0.88 11.28 -46.35
CA ALA A 554 -0.64 11.52 -47.77
C ALA A 554 0.26 10.45 -48.46
N ALA A 555 0.92 9.58 -47.69
CA ALA A 555 1.77 8.51 -48.20
C ALA A 555 1.00 7.17 -48.41
N THR A 556 -0.32 7.16 -48.22
CA THR A 556 -1.18 5.96 -48.33
C THR A 556 -2.31 6.12 -49.35
N LEU A 557 -2.13 6.99 -50.34
CA LEU A 557 -2.89 7.09 -51.60
C LEU A 557 -1.87 7.04 -52.74
#